data_AF-A0A316FRG4-F1
#
_entry.id   AF-A0A316FRG4-F1
#
_cell.length_a   1.000
_cell.length_b   1.000
_cell.length_c   1.000
_cell.angle_alpha   90.00
_cell.angle_beta   90.00
_cell.angle_gamma   90.00
#
_symmetry.space_group_name_H-M   'P 1'
#
loop_
_entity.id
_entity.type
_entity.pdbx_description
1 polymer ?
#
loop_
_entity_poly.entity_id
_entity_poly.type
_entity_poly.pdbx_seq_one_letter_code
_entity_poly.pdbx_strand_id
1 'polypeptide(L)' 'MCSRPWPCPEAQTRLLDEYDAYPSLLKIYLSAQMYEALDDLTVDGQSAPVDLYERFLAWTRTRPAS' A
#
# COMPACT_ATOMS: atom_id res chain seq x y z
N MET A 1 9.36 10.44 -9.94
CA MET A 1 9.42 9.48 -8.82
C MET A 1 9.56 10.29 -7.55
N CYS A 2 8.77 9.98 -6.52
CA CYS A 2 8.91 10.63 -5.22
C CYS A 2 10.30 10.35 -4.63
N SER A 3 10.93 11.35 -4.01
CA SER A 3 12.21 11.21 -3.29
C SER A 3 12.09 10.63 -1.87
N ARG A 4 10.85 10.35 -1.43
CA ARG A 4 10.53 9.81 -0.10
C ARG A 4 10.32 8.29 -0.18
N PRO A 5 10.59 7.55 0.90
CA PRO A 5 10.30 6.12 0.95
C PRO A 5 8.81 5.87 0.67
N TRP A 6 8.53 4.78 -0.04
CA TRP A 6 7.16 4.36 -0.31
C TRP A 6 6.41 4.03 1.00
N PRO A 7 5.15 4.44 1.16
CA PRO A 7 4.38 5.28 0.25
C PRO A 7 4.74 6.76 0.38
N CYS A 8 4.96 7.44 -0.75
CA CYS A 8 4.99 8.91 -0.73
C CYS A 8 3.56 9.46 -0.72
N PRO A 9 3.31 10.63 -0.09
CA PRO A 9 1.97 11.21 -0.01
C PRO A 9 1.30 11.40 -1.37
N GLU A 10 2.06 11.81 -2.38
CA GLU A 10 1.55 12.01 -3.75
C GLU A 10 1.00 10.72 -4.36
N ALA A 11 1.72 9.60 -4.18
CA ALA A 11 1.26 8.32 -4.68
C ALA A 11 0.07 7.78 -3.90
N GLN A 12 0.03 8.02 -2.59
CA GLN A 12 -1.11 7.67 -1.75
C GLN A 12 -2.37 8.41 -2.22
N THR A 13 -2.29 9.74 -2.40
CA THR A 13 -3.41 10.54 -2.92
C THR A 13 -3.84 10.07 -4.30
N ARG A 14 -2.89 9.89 -5.23
CA ARG A 14 -3.20 9.42 -6.58
C ARG A 14 -3.93 8.08 -6.57
N LEU A 15 -3.49 7.12 -5.76
CA LEU A 15 -4.13 5.82 -5.65
C LEU A 15 -5.53 5.89 -5.02
N LEU A 16 -5.73 6.78 -4.04
CA LEU A 16 -7.06 7.02 -3.48
C LEU A 16 -8.01 7.61 -4.54
N ASP A 17 -7.55 8.58 -5.30
CA ASP A 17 -8.34 9.24 -6.35
C ASP A 17 -8.67 8.27 -7.50
N GLU A 18 -7.70 7.46 -7.93
CA GLU A 18 -7.85 6.50 -9.03
C GLU A 18 -8.89 5.42 -8.72
N TYR A 19 -9.02 5.04 -7.45
CA TYR A 19 -9.91 3.97 -7.00
C TYR A 19 -11.09 4.45 -6.15
N ASP A 20 -11.41 5.75 -6.14
CA ASP A 20 -12.49 6.32 -5.33
C ASP A 20 -13.84 5.64 -5.61
N ALA A 21 -14.11 5.29 -6.87
CA ALA A 21 -15.31 4.56 -7.27
C ALA A 21 -15.35 3.11 -6.76
N TYR A 22 -14.19 2.49 -6.53
CA TYR A 22 -14.06 1.07 -6.15
C TYR A 22 -12.96 0.85 -5.09
N PRO A 23 -13.16 1.28 -3.83
CA PRO A 23 -12.14 1.17 -2.78
C PRO A 23 -11.71 -0.27 -2.46
N SER A 24 -12.57 -1.25 -2.75
CA SER A 24 -12.23 -2.67 -2.62
C SER A 24 -11.16 -3.10 -3.63
N LEU A 25 -11.16 -2.56 -4.85
CA LEU A 25 -10.13 -2.84 -5.85
C LEU A 25 -8.77 -2.26 -5.43
N LEU A 26 -8.76 -1.09 -4.79
CA LEU A 26 -7.55 -0.52 -4.20
C LEU A 26 -6.93 -1.46 -3.16
N LYS A 27 -7.75 -2.01 -2.27
CA LYS A 27 -7.28 -2.95 -1.23
C LYS A 27 -6.72 -4.23 -1.84
N ILE A 28 -7.38 -4.79 -2.86
CA ILE A 28 -6.90 -5.98 -3.57
C ILE A 28 -5.56 -5.69 -4.24
N TYR A 29 -5.47 -4.59 -4.99
CA TYR A 29 -4.24 -4.17 -5.65
C TYR A 29 -3.08 -3.99 -4.67
N LEU A 30 -3.31 -3.27 -3.57
CA LEU A 30 -2.28 -3.02 -2.56
C LEU A 30 -1.92 -4.28 -1.76
N SER A 31 -2.86 -5.21 -1.57
CA SER A 31 -2.54 -6.50 -0.95
C SER A 31 -1.61 -7.33 -1.83
N ALA A 32 -1.82 -7.35 -3.15
CA ALA A 32 -0.91 -8.03 -4.08
C ALA A 32 0.47 -7.37 -4.04
N GLN A 33 0.54 -6.04 -4.17
CA GLN A 33 1.82 -5.31 -4.10
C GLN A 33 2.56 -5.50 -2.76
N MET A 34 1.83 -5.66 -1.65
CA MET A 34 2.41 -5.94 -0.33
C MET A 34 3.08 -7.33 -0.30
N TYR A 35 2.46 -8.35 -0.90
CA TYR A 35 3.04 -9.69 -0.97
C TYR A 35 4.25 -9.75 -1.90
N GLU A 36 4.21 -9.07 -3.05
CA GLU A 36 5.39 -8.96 -3.93
C GLU A 36 6.55 -8.27 -3.20
N ALA A 37 6.28 -7.15 -2.50
CA ALA A 37 7.30 -6.46 -1.71
C ALA A 37 7.82 -7.32 -0.54
N LEU A 38 6.97 -8.18 0.04
CA LEU A 38 7.39 -9.14 1.06
C LEU A 38 8.37 -10.16 0.49
N ASP A 39 8.06 -10.73 -0.68
CA ASP A 39 8.93 -11.69 -1.37
C ASP A 39 10.28 -11.05 -1.72
N ASP A 40 10.25 -9.88 -2.37
CA ASP A 40 11.43 -9.10 -2.75
C ASP A 40 12.34 -8.79 -1.55
N LEU A 41 11.77 -8.50 -0.38
CA LEU A 41 12.54 -8.16 0.82
C LEU A 41 13.02 -9.38 1.60
N THR A 42 12.41 -10.55 1.40
CA THR A 42 12.80 -11.78 2.10
C THR A 42 13.72 -12.67 1.26
N VAL A 43 13.82 -12.44 -0.05
CA VAL A 43 14.66 -13.21 -0.98
C VAL A 43 16.13 -13.27 -0.56
N ASP A 44 16.66 -12.21 0.05
CA ASP A 44 18.06 -12.12 0.51
C ASP A 44 18.27 -12.64 1.95
N GLY A 45 17.28 -13.36 2.50
CA GLY A 45 17.32 -13.86 3.89
C GLY A 45 17.13 -12.75 4.94
N GLN A 46 16.73 -11.55 4.52
CA GLN A 46 16.37 -10.46 5.43
C GLN A 46 14.97 -10.70 6.00
N SER A 47 14.75 -10.27 7.25
CA SER A 47 13.39 -10.27 7.80
C SER A 47 12.55 -9.21 7.11
N ALA A 48 11.31 -9.58 6.81
CA ALA A 48 10.30 -8.67 6.31
C ALA A 48 10.17 -7.44 7.24
N PRO A 49 9.99 -6.23 6.68
CA PRO A 49 9.65 -5.07 7.48
C PRO A 49 8.34 -5.30 8.24
N VAL A 50 8.33 -4.97 9.53
CA VAL A 50 7.14 -5.10 10.38
C VAL A 50 6.01 -4.14 10.00
N ASP A 51 6.30 -3.14 9.16
CA ASP A 51 5.40 -2.03 8.81
C ASP A 51 4.73 -2.17 7.43
N LEU A 52 4.80 -3.34 6.79
CA LEU A 52 4.18 -3.56 5.48
C LEU A 52 2.66 -3.29 5.50
N TYR A 53 1.97 -3.67 6.57
CA TYR A 53 0.54 -3.37 6.70
C TYR A 53 0.26 -1.87 6.74
N GLU A 54 1.05 -1.12 7.50
CA GLU A 54 0.96 0.33 7.66
C GLU A 54 1.24 1.05 6.34
N ARG A 55 2.24 0.56 5.60
CA ARG A 55 2.67 1.11 4.31
C ARG A 55 1.68 0.86 3.18
N PHE A 56 1.01 -0.29 3.16
CA PHE A 56 0.13 -0.68 2.06
C PHE A 56 -1.36 -0.53 2.37
N LEU A 57 -1.82 -0.91 3.56
CA LEU A 57 -3.26 -1.13 3.81
C LEU A 57 -3.87 -0.21 4.87
N ALA A 58 -3.11 0.24 5.88
CA ALA A 58 -3.68 1.00 7.01
C ALA A 58 -4.40 2.29 6.59
N TRP A 59 -3.91 2.96 5.56
CA TRP A 59 -4.48 4.19 5.02
C TRP A 59 -5.62 3.98 4.02
N THR A 60 -5.89 2.74 3.61
CA THR A 60 -7.02 2.38 2.73
C THR A 60 -8.31 2.12 3.49
N ARG A 61 -8.27 2.23 4.84
CA ARG A 61 -9.44 2.05 5.69
C ARG A 61 -10.45 3.13 5.33
N THR A 62 -11.57 2.65 4.82
CA THR A 62 -12.72 3.42 4.35
C THR A 62 -13.13 4.44 5.38
N ARG A 63 -13.38 5.67 4.91
CA ARG A 63 -14.10 6.72 5.62
C ARG A 63 -15.30 6.08 6.34
N PRO A 64 -15.55 6.36 7.64
CA PRO A 64 -16.76 5.89 8.28
C PRO A 64 -17.94 6.32 7.40
N ALA A 65 -18.85 5.38 7.11
CA ALA A 65 -20.08 5.71 6.41
C ALA A 65 -20.81 6.78 7.22
N SER A 66 -21.03 7.95 6.61
CA SER A 66 -21.87 9.01 7.16
C SER A 66 -23.33 8.56 7.24
#